data_AF-A0A382EGN9-F1
#
_entry.id   AF-A0A382EGN9-F1
#
_cell.length_a   1.000
_cell.length_b   1.000
_cell.length_c   1.000
_cell.angle_alpha   90.00
_cell.angle_beta   90.00
_cell.angle_gamma   90.00
#
_symmetry.space_group_name_H-M   'P 1'
#
loop_
_entity.id
_entity.type
_entity.pdbx_description
1 polymer ?
#
loop_
_entity_poly.entity_id
_entity_poly.type
_entity_poly.pdbx_seq_one_letter_code
_entity_poly.pdbx_strand_id
1 'polypeptide(L)'
;MRYSVLAGGKRFRPILTYTTASLFDVKLSRVDACAVAVELIHIYSLIHDDLPAMDDDDMRHSQPSSHKAFGEAQAILVGDGLQALAFEVLSGAENVMPSTRIKLLNLLAISAFEMADGQSIDLSVVSKNVDVDFLNMLNLKKTGALLRCAVKFGALLES
;
A
#
# COMPACT_ATOMS: atom_id res chain seq x y z
N MET A 1 -6.73 13.57 0.55
CA MET A 1 -6.77 12.39 -0.35
C MET A 1 -6.05 12.66 -1.67
N ARG A 2 -6.64 13.42 -2.62
CA ARG A 2 -6.03 13.65 -3.95
C ARG A 2 -4.61 14.23 -3.89
N TYR A 3 -4.37 15.19 -3.00
CA TYR A 3 -3.04 15.80 -2.80
C TYR A 3 -1.95 14.74 -2.66
N SER A 4 -2.07 13.83 -1.69
CA SER A 4 -1.06 12.81 -1.42
C SER A 4 -1.06 11.68 -2.46
N VAL A 5 -2.23 11.25 -2.94
CA VAL A 5 -2.34 10.14 -3.92
C VAL A 5 -1.76 10.53 -5.27
N LEU A 6 -2.01 11.76 -5.72
CA LEU A 6 -1.55 12.26 -7.01
C LEU A 6 -0.19 12.97 -6.92
N ALA A 7 0.34 13.20 -5.70
CA ALA A 7 1.73 13.59 -5.52
C ALA A 7 2.63 12.51 -6.11
N GLY A 8 3.67 12.92 -6.84
CA GLY A 8 4.49 12.10 -7.75
C GLY A 8 4.73 10.63 -7.36
N GLY A 9 5.95 10.28 -6.95
CA GLY A 9 6.30 8.89 -6.61
C GLY A 9 6.57 7.98 -7.82
N LYS A 10 7.23 6.85 -7.56
CA LYS A 10 7.73 5.93 -8.60
C LYS A 10 6.68 4.96 -9.14
N ARG A 11 5.53 4.84 -8.46
CA ARG A 11 4.43 3.90 -8.79
C ARG A 11 4.89 2.46 -8.98
N PHE A 12 5.88 2.06 -8.20
CA PHE A 12 6.54 0.76 -8.36
C PHE A 12 5.59 -0.41 -8.14
N ARG A 13 4.67 -0.33 -7.16
CA ARG A 13 3.67 -1.38 -6.89
C ARG A 13 2.67 -1.53 -8.05
N PRO A 14 2.02 -0.46 -8.55
CA PRO A 14 1.25 -0.52 -9.79
C PRO A 14 2.00 -1.13 -10.97
N ILE A 15 3.25 -0.68 -11.21
CA ILE A 15 4.09 -1.20 -12.30
C ILE A 15 4.30 -2.70 -12.15
N LEU A 16 4.58 -3.20 -10.95
CA LEU A 16 4.72 -4.64 -10.69
C LEU A 16 3.42 -5.40 -10.95
N THR A 17 2.27 -4.84 -10.55
CA THR A 17 0.96 -5.45 -10.80
C THR A 17 0.66 -5.58 -12.29
N TYR A 18 0.84 -4.50 -13.06
CA TYR A 18 0.69 -4.54 -14.52
C TYR A 18 1.70 -5.47 -15.19
N THR A 19 2.97 -5.41 -14.79
CA THR A 19 4.02 -6.25 -15.36
C THR A 19 3.69 -7.72 -15.13
N THR A 20 3.30 -8.10 -13.91
CA THR A 20 2.94 -9.49 -13.63
C THR A 20 1.72 -9.93 -14.42
N ALA A 21 0.67 -9.11 -14.48
CA ALA A 21 -0.54 -9.41 -15.24
C ALA A 21 -0.25 -9.60 -16.75
N SER A 22 0.70 -8.82 -17.30
CA SER A 22 1.11 -8.92 -18.71
C SER A 22 1.80 -10.24 -19.05
N LEU A 23 2.42 -10.93 -18.09
CA LEU A 23 3.01 -12.26 -18.30
C LEU A 23 1.94 -13.34 -18.54
N PHE A 24 0.68 -13.05 -18.21
CA PHE A 24 -0.47 -13.95 -18.34
C PHE A 24 -1.50 -13.43 -19.36
N ASP A 25 -1.11 -12.49 -20.23
CA ASP A 25 -1.97 -11.88 -21.26
C ASP A 25 -3.30 -11.28 -20.73
N VAL A 26 -3.30 -10.83 -19.46
CA VAL A 26 -4.47 -10.20 -18.85
C VAL A 26 -4.70 -8.83 -19.47
N LYS A 27 -5.95 -8.57 -19.90
CA LYS A 27 -6.36 -7.23 -20.38
C LYS A 27 -6.12 -6.18 -19.30
N LEU A 28 -5.42 -5.10 -19.63
CA LEU A 28 -5.04 -4.04 -18.69
C LEU A 28 -6.22 -3.47 -17.89
N SER A 29 -7.42 -3.37 -18.49
CA SER A 29 -8.61 -2.89 -17.78
C SER A 29 -9.01 -3.74 -16.57
N ARG A 30 -8.67 -5.05 -16.55
CA ARG A 30 -8.89 -5.94 -15.40
C ARG A 30 -7.88 -5.71 -14.27
N VAL A 31 -6.79 -5.00 -14.55
CA VAL A 31 -5.66 -4.80 -13.63
C VAL A 31 -5.79 -3.49 -12.85
N ASP A 32 -6.48 -2.50 -13.41
CA ASP A 32 -6.59 -1.13 -12.86
C ASP A 32 -7.03 -1.11 -11.40
N ALA A 33 -8.09 -1.85 -11.04
CA ALA A 33 -8.58 -1.90 -9.66
C ALA A 33 -7.53 -2.45 -8.68
N CYS A 34 -6.76 -3.47 -9.09
CA CYS A 34 -5.69 -4.04 -8.28
C CYS A 34 -4.52 -3.06 -8.10
N ALA A 35 -4.09 -2.44 -9.19
CA ALA A 35 -2.99 -1.47 -9.20
C ALA A 35 -3.34 -0.23 -8.35
N VAL A 36 -4.56 0.28 -8.48
CA VAL A 36 -5.06 1.39 -7.66
C VAL A 36 -5.13 0.99 -6.20
N ALA A 37 -5.74 -0.14 -5.86
CA ALA A 37 -5.92 -0.54 -4.47
C ALA A 37 -4.59 -0.72 -3.72
N VAL A 38 -3.59 -1.37 -4.32
CA VAL A 38 -2.29 -1.55 -3.66
C VAL A 38 -1.55 -0.22 -3.46
N GLU A 39 -1.72 0.73 -4.39
CA GLU A 39 -1.12 2.06 -4.27
C GLU A 39 -1.87 2.93 -3.26
N LEU A 40 -3.19 2.79 -3.13
CA LEU A 40 -3.96 3.45 -2.08
C LEU A 40 -3.49 2.99 -0.68
N ILE A 41 -3.27 1.68 -0.50
CA ILE A 41 -2.70 1.15 0.75
C ILE A 41 -1.29 1.72 1.01
N HIS A 42 -0.46 1.79 -0.03
CA HIS A 42 0.87 2.37 0.09
C HIS A 42 0.83 3.85 0.47
N ILE A 43 0.00 4.66 -0.20
CA ILE A 43 -0.05 6.10 0.06
C ILE A 43 -0.63 6.40 1.43
N TYR A 44 -1.64 5.66 1.90
CA TYR A 44 -2.11 5.86 3.27
C TYR A 44 -0.98 5.61 4.26
N SER A 45 -0.18 4.55 4.06
CA SER A 45 0.86 4.19 5.01
C SER A 45 1.85 5.34 5.13
N LEU A 46 2.25 5.94 4.00
CA LEU A 46 3.14 7.10 3.99
C LEU A 46 2.54 8.32 4.70
N ILE A 47 1.25 8.60 4.50
CA ILE A 47 0.59 9.74 5.17
C ILE A 47 0.61 9.57 6.68
N HIS A 48 0.36 8.35 7.15
CA HIS A 48 0.38 8.02 8.57
C HIS A 48 1.81 8.03 9.10
N ASP A 49 2.76 7.38 8.42
CA ASP A 49 4.18 7.37 8.78
C ASP A 49 4.75 8.80 8.90
N ASP A 50 4.34 9.75 8.05
CA ASP A 50 4.79 11.14 8.09
C ASP A 50 4.28 11.93 9.33
N LEU A 51 3.37 11.39 10.16
CA LEU A 51 2.83 12.12 11.32
C LEU A 51 3.89 12.36 12.40
N PRO A 52 3.75 13.41 13.24
CA PRO A 52 4.71 13.68 14.33
C PRO A 52 4.89 12.56 15.35
N ALA A 53 3.89 11.68 15.49
CA ALA A 53 3.96 10.52 16.38
C ALA A 53 4.68 9.31 15.77
N MET A 54 5.10 9.39 14.50
CA MET A 54 5.80 8.34 13.76
C MET A 54 7.16 8.88 13.27
N ASP A 55 7.33 9.13 11.97
CA ASP A 55 8.61 9.56 11.39
C ASP A 55 8.81 11.09 11.48
N ASP A 56 7.74 11.86 11.76
CA ASP A 56 7.73 13.34 11.83
C ASP A 56 8.31 14.03 10.58
N ASP A 57 7.99 13.48 9.40
CA ASP A 57 8.48 14.00 8.13
C ASP A 57 7.68 15.24 7.68
N ASP A 58 8.35 16.39 7.60
CA ASP A 58 7.78 17.65 7.12
C ASP A 58 7.52 17.67 5.60
N MET A 59 8.26 16.86 4.84
CA MET A 59 8.32 16.92 3.38
C MET A 59 8.31 15.52 2.77
N ARG A 60 7.49 15.33 1.72
CA ARG A 60 7.44 14.10 0.92
C ARG A 60 7.37 14.41 -0.56
N HIS A 61 8.21 13.76 -1.36
CA HIS A 61 8.29 13.96 -2.81
C HIS A 61 8.42 15.44 -3.23
N SER A 62 9.23 16.21 -2.49
CA SER A 62 9.44 17.65 -2.70
C SER A 62 8.20 18.53 -2.46
N GLN A 63 7.20 18.02 -1.74
CA GLN A 63 6.02 18.77 -1.32
C GLN A 63 5.87 18.65 0.21
N PRO A 64 5.18 19.60 0.88
CA PRO A 64 4.84 19.45 2.29
C PRO A 64 4.09 18.13 2.52
N SER A 65 4.40 17.41 3.60
CA SER A 65 3.67 16.21 3.97
C SER A 65 2.20 16.55 4.26
N SER A 66 1.33 15.53 4.27
CA SER A 66 -0.12 15.76 4.37
C SER A 66 -0.50 16.50 5.66
N HIS A 67 0.19 16.23 6.76
CA HIS A 67 -0.09 16.86 8.04
C HIS A 67 0.41 18.32 8.09
N LYS A 68 1.49 18.66 7.38
CA LYS A 68 1.94 20.05 7.24
C LYS A 68 1.02 20.88 6.36
N ALA A 69 0.50 20.28 5.28
CA ALA A 69 -0.38 20.99 4.35
C ALA A 69 -1.80 21.20 4.91
N PHE A 70 -2.33 20.25 5.70
CA PHE A 70 -3.76 20.22 6.07
C PHE A 70 -4.04 20.00 7.57
N GLY A 71 -3.01 19.80 8.39
CA GLY A 71 -3.14 19.44 9.81
C GLY A 71 -3.19 17.93 10.06
N GLU A 72 -2.85 17.53 11.28
CA GLU A 72 -2.74 16.12 11.69
C GLU A 72 -4.07 15.37 11.62
N ALA A 73 -5.16 15.94 12.14
CA ALA A 73 -6.48 15.29 12.13
C ALA A 73 -6.93 14.95 10.71
N GLN A 74 -6.66 15.83 9.75
CA GLN A 74 -7.01 15.67 8.35
C GLN A 74 -6.10 14.62 7.71
N ALA A 75 -4.81 14.58 8.05
CA ALA A 75 -3.90 13.54 7.59
C ALA A 75 -4.33 12.15 8.09
N ILE A 76 -4.72 12.02 9.37
CA ILE A 76 -5.24 10.78 9.94
C ILE A 76 -6.48 10.30 9.16
N LEU A 77 -7.50 11.15 9.03
CA LEU A 77 -8.75 10.82 8.34
C LEU A 77 -8.56 10.52 6.85
N VAL A 78 -7.58 11.17 6.20
CA VAL A 78 -7.23 10.86 4.82
C VAL A 78 -6.66 9.45 4.75
N GLY A 79 -5.72 9.08 5.63
CA GLY A 79 -5.17 7.73 5.63
C GLY A 79 -6.25 6.66 5.86
N ASP A 80 -7.11 6.86 6.87
CA ASP A 80 -8.23 5.96 7.17
C ASP A 80 -9.16 5.78 5.95
N GLY A 81 -9.52 6.89 5.31
CA GLY A 81 -10.38 6.87 4.14
C GLY A 81 -9.72 6.25 2.90
N LEU A 82 -8.41 6.41 2.70
CA LEU A 82 -7.68 5.75 1.61
C LEU A 82 -7.60 4.23 1.82
N GLN A 83 -7.42 3.78 3.07
CA GLN A 83 -7.48 2.35 3.40
C GLN A 83 -8.85 1.77 3.05
N ALA A 84 -9.94 2.42 3.48
CA ALA A 84 -11.30 1.98 3.14
C ALA A 84 -11.55 2.00 1.62
N LEU A 85 -11.12 3.06 0.93
CA LEU A 85 -11.25 3.20 -0.52
C LEU A 85 -10.53 2.09 -1.29
N ALA A 86 -9.38 1.60 -0.81
CA ALA A 86 -8.68 0.50 -1.46
C ALA A 86 -9.51 -0.79 -1.52
N PHE A 87 -10.24 -1.11 -0.44
CA PHE A 87 -11.14 -2.27 -0.42
C PHE A 87 -12.39 -2.03 -1.25
N GLU A 88 -12.94 -0.82 -1.22
CA GLU A 88 -14.08 -0.44 -2.06
C GLU A 88 -13.76 -0.62 -3.55
N VAL A 89 -12.62 -0.10 -4.02
CA VAL A 89 -12.15 -0.22 -5.41
C VAL A 89 -12.03 -1.68 -5.85
N LEU A 90 -11.46 -2.56 -5.02
CA LEU A 90 -11.38 -4.00 -5.35
C LEU A 90 -12.74 -4.67 -5.35
N SER A 91 -13.59 -4.33 -4.39
CA SER A 91 -14.93 -4.92 -4.28
C SER A 91 -15.83 -4.51 -5.46
N GLY A 92 -15.66 -3.28 -5.97
CA GLY A 92 -16.38 -2.73 -7.12
C GLY A 92 -15.83 -3.10 -8.50
N ALA A 93 -14.79 -3.95 -8.58
CA ALA A 93 -14.20 -4.38 -9.85
C ALA A 93 -15.11 -5.37 -10.62
N GLU A 94 -16.15 -4.86 -11.28
CA GLU A 94 -17.18 -5.67 -11.97
C GLU A 94 -16.62 -6.54 -13.10
N ASN A 95 -15.49 -6.14 -13.69
CA ASN A 95 -14.77 -6.89 -14.72
C ASN A 95 -13.87 -8.01 -14.18
N VAL A 96 -13.93 -8.29 -12.87
CA VAL A 96 -13.23 -9.39 -12.21
C VAL A 96 -14.25 -10.35 -11.59
N MET A 97 -14.05 -11.65 -11.82
CA MET A 97 -14.92 -12.70 -11.28
C MET A 97 -15.08 -12.58 -9.76
N PRO A 98 -16.30 -12.76 -9.20
CA PRO A 98 -16.54 -12.61 -7.77
C PRO A 98 -15.61 -13.45 -6.88
N SER A 99 -15.33 -14.70 -7.27
CA SER A 99 -14.42 -15.59 -6.56
C SER A 99 -12.98 -15.07 -6.54
N THR A 100 -12.52 -14.46 -7.65
CA THR A 100 -11.21 -13.81 -7.73
C THR A 100 -11.18 -12.53 -6.90
N ARG A 101 -12.24 -11.71 -6.91
CA ARG A 101 -12.35 -10.52 -6.05
C ARG A 101 -12.20 -10.85 -4.57
N ILE A 102 -12.81 -11.94 -4.09
CA ILE A 102 -12.67 -12.38 -2.70
C ILE A 102 -11.20 -12.72 -2.37
N LYS A 103 -10.49 -13.42 -3.27
CA LYS A 103 -9.06 -13.73 -3.10
C LYS A 103 -8.20 -12.46 -3.05
N LEU A 104 -8.48 -11.51 -3.93
CA LEU A 104 -7.78 -10.22 -3.97
C LEU A 104 -8.00 -9.40 -2.69
N LEU A 105 -9.24 -9.30 -2.22
CA LEU A 105 -9.60 -8.61 -0.98
C LEU A 105 -8.91 -9.25 0.23
N ASN A 106 -8.95 -10.58 0.34
CA ASN A 106 -8.29 -11.30 1.42
C ASN A 106 -6.77 -11.08 1.41
N LEU A 107 -6.14 -11.17 0.23
CA LEU A 107 -4.72 -10.92 0.07
C LEU A 107 -4.34 -9.46 0.43
N LEU A 108 -5.15 -8.47 0.04
CA LEU A 108 -4.92 -7.07 0.42
C LEU A 108 -4.99 -6.90 1.94
N ALA A 109 -6.01 -7.48 2.58
CA ALA A 109 -6.20 -7.39 4.03
C ALA A 109 -5.00 -7.99 4.79
N ILE A 110 -4.56 -9.18 4.41
CA ILE A 110 -3.37 -9.81 5.01
C ILE A 110 -2.13 -8.94 4.80
N SER A 111 -1.93 -8.43 3.58
CA SER A 111 -0.72 -7.66 3.25
C SER A 111 -0.68 -6.29 3.95
N ALA A 112 -1.83 -5.63 4.08
CA ALA A 112 -1.96 -4.37 4.83
C ALA A 112 -1.74 -4.60 6.33
N PHE A 113 -2.26 -5.70 6.88
CA PHE A 113 -2.01 -6.09 8.27
C PHE A 113 -0.51 -6.39 8.51
N GLU A 114 0.14 -7.18 7.65
CA GLU A 114 1.57 -7.47 7.75
C GLU A 114 2.42 -6.21 7.68
N MET A 115 2.04 -5.24 6.83
CA MET A 115 2.72 -3.95 6.74
C MET A 115 2.60 -3.15 8.05
N ALA A 116 1.39 -3.03 8.60
CA ALA A 116 1.15 -2.30 9.85
C ALA A 116 1.85 -2.97 11.04
N ASP A 117 1.84 -4.31 11.10
CA ASP A 117 2.58 -5.10 12.09
C ASP A 117 4.09 -4.86 11.95
N GLY A 118 4.60 -4.85 10.72
CA GLY A 118 5.99 -4.48 10.42
C GLY A 118 6.35 -3.07 10.91
N GLN A 119 5.47 -2.09 10.73
CA GLN A 119 5.67 -0.73 11.21
C GLN A 119 5.67 -0.66 12.75
N SER A 120 4.77 -1.38 13.41
CA SER A 120 4.73 -1.49 14.87
C SER A 120 6.04 -2.07 15.44
N ILE A 121 6.55 -3.14 14.80
CA ILE A 121 7.82 -3.74 15.18
C ILE A 121 8.95 -2.72 14.97
N ASP A 122 8.98 -2.01 13.85
CA ASP A 122 10.01 -1.00 13.54
C ASP A 122 10.10 0.06 14.64
N LEU A 123 8.97 0.64 15.02
CA LEU A 123 8.87 1.63 16.10
C LEU A 123 9.36 1.07 17.44
N SER A 124 9.14 -0.22 17.73
CA SER A 124 9.58 -0.86 18.98
C SER A 124 11.10 -1.11 19.07
N VAL A 125 11.79 -1.09 17.94
CA VAL A 125 13.24 -1.34 17.84
C VAL A 125 14.07 -0.12 17.47
N VAL A 126 13.42 1.04 17.31
CA VAL A 126 14.12 2.33 17.12
C VAL A 126 15.22 2.48 18.17
N SER A 127 16.44 2.77 17.69
CA SER A 127 17.65 2.94 18.51
C SER A 127 18.17 1.68 19.24
N LYS A 128 17.80 0.46 18.80
CA LYS A 128 18.37 -0.81 19.30
C LYS A 128 19.27 -1.47 18.26
N ASN A 129 20.32 -2.15 18.73
CA ASN A 129 21.09 -3.07 17.88
C ASN A 129 20.28 -4.36 17.70
N VAL A 130 19.94 -4.67 16.45
CA VAL A 130 19.24 -5.90 16.05
C VAL A 130 20.13 -6.70 15.11
N ASP A 131 19.98 -8.03 15.11
CA ASP A 131 20.70 -8.88 14.16
C ASP A 131 20.11 -8.78 12.74
N VAL A 132 20.84 -9.34 11.77
CA VAL A 132 20.47 -9.27 10.35
C VAL A 132 19.21 -10.08 10.05
N ASP A 133 18.97 -11.17 10.76
CA ASP A 133 17.79 -12.02 10.53
C ASP A 133 16.51 -11.32 10.97
N PHE A 134 16.57 -10.63 12.12
CA PHE A 134 15.51 -9.77 12.61
C PHE A 134 15.22 -8.61 11.65
N LEU A 135 16.26 -7.92 11.17
CA LEU A 135 16.11 -6.82 10.21
C LEU A 135 15.50 -7.30 8.88
N ASN A 136 15.85 -8.50 8.42
CA ASN A 136 15.23 -9.12 7.25
C ASN A 136 13.75 -9.44 7.49
N MET A 137 13.41 -10.03 8.64
CA MET A 137 12.03 -10.33 9.02
C MET A 137 11.16 -9.07 9.08
N LEU A 138 11.67 -7.99 9.67
CA LEU A 138 11.06 -6.67 9.68
C LEU A 138 10.77 -6.16 8.26
N ASN A 139 11.80 -6.13 7.41
CA ASN A 139 11.69 -5.63 6.04
C ASN A 139 10.71 -6.47 5.20
N LEU A 140 10.66 -7.78 5.41
CA LEU A 140 9.72 -8.69 4.74
C LEU A 140 8.26 -8.37 5.11
N LYS A 141 8.00 -7.87 6.31
CA LYS A 141 6.68 -7.42 6.77
C LYS A 141 6.38 -5.99 6.30
N LYS A 142 7.12 -5.00 6.80
CA LYS A 142 6.89 -3.56 6.55
C LYS A 142 6.85 -3.21 5.06
N THR A 143 7.81 -3.72 4.28
CA THR A 143 7.92 -3.38 2.85
C THR A 143 7.55 -4.55 1.94
N GLY A 144 8.02 -5.75 2.27
CA GLY A 144 7.88 -6.92 1.42
C GLY A 144 6.43 -7.37 1.22
N ALA A 145 5.56 -7.19 2.22
CA ALA A 145 4.17 -7.65 2.16
C ALA A 145 3.40 -7.04 0.98
N LEU A 146 3.45 -5.71 0.84
CA LEU A 146 2.79 -5.03 -0.26
C LEU A 146 3.43 -5.29 -1.63
N LEU A 147 4.75 -5.52 -1.69
CA LEU A 147 5.41 -5.90 -2.94
C LEU A 147 4.95 -7.30 -3.40
N ARG A 148 4.87 -8.26 -2.48
CA ARG A 148 4.30 -9.58 -2.75
C ARG A 148 2.83 -9.49 -3.16
N CYS A 149 2.07 -8.63 -2.51
CA CYS A 149 0.67 -8.35 -2.85
C CYS A 149 0.55 -7.87 -4.31
N ALA A 150 1.33 -6.85 -4.68
CA ALA A 150 1.33 -6.26 -6.02
C ALA A 150 1.60 -7.31 -7.12
N VAL A 151 2.58 -8.19 -6.91
CA VAL A 151 2.89 -9.28 -7.85
C VAL A 151 1.76 -10.31 -7.90
N LYS A 152 1.31 -10.80 -6.73
CA LYS A 152 0.23 -11.81 -6.66
C LYS A 152 -1.10 -11.31 -7.23
N PHE A 153 -1.39 -10.02 -7.12
CA PHE A 153 -2.55 -9.41 -7.79
C PHE A 153 -2.53 -9.63 -9.30
N GLY A 154 -1.40 -9.36 -9.96
CA GLY A 154 -1.29 -9.58 -11.40
C GLY A 154 -1.48 -11.05 -11.78
N ALA A 155 -0.94 -11.98 -11.00
CA ALA A 155 -1.06 -13.41 -11.25
C ALA A 155 -2.49 -13.94 -11.00
N LEU A 156 -3.18 -13.47 -9.96
CA LEU A 156 -4.54 -13.91 -9.63
C LEU A 156 -5.60 -13.53 -10.69
N LEU A 157 -5.26 -12.61 -11.60
CA LEU A 157 -6.16 -12.17 -12.68
C LEU A 157 -6.10 -13.04 -13.94
N GLU A 158 -5.20 -14.02 -14.01
CA GLU A 158 -5.10 -15.01 -15.11
C GLU A 158 -6.38 -15.84 -15.29
N SER A 159 -7.24 -15.90 -14.26
CA SER A 159 -8.48 -16.68 -14.23
C SER A 159 -9.65 -16.06 -15.01
#